data_AF-H3GE93-F1
#
_entry.id   AF-H3GE93-F1
#
_cell.length_a   1.000
_cell.length_b   1.000
_cell.length_c   1.000
_cell.angle_alpha   90.00
_cell.angle_beta   90.00
_cell.angle_gamma   90.00
#
_symmetry.space_group_name_H-M   'P 1'
#
loop_
_entity.id
_entity.type
_entity.pdbx_description
1 polymer ?
#
loop_
_entity_poly.entity_id
_entity_poly.type
_entity_poly.pdbx_seq_one_letter_code
_entity_poly.pdbx_strand_id
1 'polypeptide(L)'
;MADSVRCVVFGHQGDAELADVLTFLRGFSALYGPGLALQSETRASTAEVAALAAQELAKDATLVNQQEQSHVFACISVEKQTQKFLVFGKAALMQWMRQQLLETRYSAASSVASADQTPPPLRLFISGDRAQVGKSTVCLGLVGALLQSGYAANDIAYIKPATQCEKPQLVTKFCRQQGITCCEVGPILFYKGFTREFLKGETDSSAQLLAKAKAKVEEVGRGKKVVVVDGVGYPAVGSICGVSNAHVAKTLETPVILVGKKGVGDAVDSFNLNATFFESHGVKVLGGIFNRLPIDGFYSLEHCQENVTAYFEQFQSEKRVYGFLPELTDGGHSALIAEKADEDDQNEPVQGVFLTDAEDDLAKNVVNAFVRSIDLTKLLADAEANQGGKKKATGGATKSDAAAAKPKPKKAKKARNFDIPTSFEVMELPAFDVVPVPTSLETMEIPTSLETMAIPTSFETMAIPTSSETMAIPTSLETMEIPTSFDTVLI
;
A
#
# COMPACT_ATOMS: atom_id res chain seq x y z
N MET A 1 30.91 10.97 -6.51
CA MET A 1 31.18 9.88 -7.47
C MET A 1 30.96 8.55 -6.75
N ALA A 2 29.94 7.80 -7.17
CA ALA A 2 29.62 6.50 -6.59
C ALA A 2 30.79 5.53 -6.77
N ASP A 3 31.04 4.68 -5.77
CA ASP A 3 32.10 3.69 -5.86
C ASP A 3 31.79 2.72 -7.01
N SER A 4 32.77 2.51 -7.88
CA SER A 4 32.69 1.49 -8.93
C SER A 4 32.91 0.14 -8.28
N VAL A 5 31.96 -0.77 -8.49
CA VAL A 5 31.99 -2.14 -7.98
C VAL A 5 32.14 -3.06 -9.16
N ARG A 6 33.11 -3.97 -9.11
CA ARG A 6 33.25 -5.04 -10.11
C ARG A 6 32.87 -6.37 -9.47
N CYS A 7 31.85 -7.01 -10.02
CA CYS A 7 31.40 -8.34 -9.64
C CYS A 7 31.70 -9.32 -10.77
N VAL A 8 32.50 -10.35 -10.48
CA VAL A 8 32.77 -11.47 -11.39
C VAL A 8 32.17 -12.73 -10.81
N VAL A 9 31.19 -13.32 -11.50
CA VAL A 9 30.54 -14.57 -11.07
C VAL A 9 31.17 -15.75 -11.79
N PHE A 10 31.49 -16.80 -11.03
CA PHE A 10 32.04 -18.05 -11.53
C PHE A 10 31.06 -19.19 -11.29
N GLY A 11 30.88 -20.05 -12.28
CA GLY A 11 30.05 -21.24 -12.14
C GLY A 11 30.26 -22.25 -13.27
N HIS A 12 29.59 -23.38 -13.17
CA HIS A 12 29.64 -24.43 -14.18
C HIS A 12 28.71 -24.10 -15.36
N GLN A 13 29.13 -24.45 -16.58
CA GLN A 13 28.31 -24.24 -17.77
C GLN A 13 27.03 -25.10 -17.73
N GLY A 14 25.86 -24.47 -17.88
CA GLY A 14 24.56 -25.16 -17.79
C GLY A 14 24.02 -25.33 -16.37
N ASP A 15 24.66 -24.71 -15.37
CA ASP A 15 24.14 -24.65 -14.01
C ASP A 15 22.93 -23.68 -13.92
N ALA A 16 21.80 -24.18 -13.44
CA ALA A 16 20.58 -23.39 -13.24
C ALA A 16 20.77 -22.31 -12.16
N GLU A 17 21.56 -22.58 -11.12
CA GLU A 17 21.87 -21.59 -10.08
C GLU A 17 22.65 -20.40 -10.66
N LEU A 18 23.59 -20.68 -11.57
CA LEU A 18 24.34 -19.64 -12.27
C LEU A 18 23.43 -18.78 -13.16
N ALA A 19 22.53 -19.41 -13.93
CA ALA A 19 21.59 -18.69 -14.78
C ALA A 19 20.69 -17.73 -13.98
N ASP A 20 20.20 -18.19 -12.83
CA ASP A 20 19.40 -17.37 -11.92
C ASP A 20 20.19 -16.20 -11.34
N VAL A 21 21.44 -16.44 -10.90
CA VAL A 21 22.33 -15.40 -10.38
C VAL A 21 22.61 -14.34 -11.43
N LEU A 22 22.92 -14.75 -12.67
CA LEU A 22 23.20 -13.81 -13.76
C LEU A 22 21.95 -12.99 -14.14
N THR A 23 20.78 -13.60 -14.15
CA THR A 23 19.51 -12.91 -14.40
C THR A 23 19.25 -11.85 -13.33
N PHE A 24 19.40 -12.22 -12.06
CA PHE A 24 19.30 -11.29 -10.94
C PHE A 24 20.32 -10.14 -11.06
N LEU A 25 21.59 -10.44 -11.30
CA LEU A 25 22.64 -9.42 -11.33
C LEU A 25 22.52 -8.47 -12.52
N ARG A 26 21.99 -8.92 -13.66
CA ARG A 26 21.67 -8.03 -14.79
C ARG A 26 20.54 -7.06 -14.42
N GLY A 27 19.44 -7.54 -13.84
CA GLY A 27 18.37 -6.68 -13.33
C GLY A 27 18.86 -5.74 -12.22
N PHE A 28 19.71 -6.24 -11.33
CA PHE A 28 20.33 -5.48 -10.26
C PHE A 28 21.27 -4.40 -10.80
N SER A 29 22.06 -4.69 -11.84
CA SER A 29 22.92 -3.71 -12.51
C SER A 29 22.12 -2.61 -13.19
N ALA A 30 20.98 -2.95 -13.79
CA ALA A 30 20.06 -1.95 -14.35
C ALA A 30 19.51 -1.01 -13.26
N LEU A 31 19.21 -1.54 -12.07
CA LEU A 31 18.80 -0.75 -10.90
C LEU A 31 19.94 0.09 -10.29
N TYR A 32 21.15 -0.47 -10.22
CA TYR A 32 22.32 0.14 -9.58
C TYR A 32 23.03 1.19 -10.46
N GLY A 33 22.75 1.15 -11.78
CA GLY A 33 23.32 2.06 -12.77
C GLY A 33 24.80 1.76 -13.08
N PRO A 34 25.53 2.72 -13.69
CA PRO A 34 26.86 2.49 -14.27
C PRO A 34 27.98 2.20 -13.25
N GLY A 35 27.69 2.22 -11.95
CA GLY A 35 28.68 1.93 -10.90
C GLY A 35 28.77 0.45 -10.51
N LEU A 36 28.07 -0.46 -11.19
CA LEU A 36 28.29 -1.91 -11.06
C LEU A 36 28.72 -2.47 -12.42
N ALA A 37 29.96 -2.94 -12.50
CA ALA A 37 30.47 -3.71 -13.62
C ALA A 37 30.27 -5.21 -13.34
N LEU A 38 29.40 -5.84 -14.11
CA LEU A 38 29.11 -7.28 -14.01
C LEU A 38 29.87 -8.06 -15.09
N GLN A 39 30.57 -9.11 -14.68
CA GLN A 39 31.19 -10.10 -15.56
C GLN A 39 30.86 -11.52 -15.07
N SER A 40 30.90 -12.48 -15.99
CA SER A 40 30.68 -13.89 -15.67
C SER A 40 31.68 -14.76 -16.41
N GLU A 41 32.25 -15.74 -15.72
CA GLU A 41 33.12 -16.75 -16.29
C GLU A 41 32.57 -18.15 -15.99
N THR A 42 32.43 -18.97 -17.03
CA THR A 42 31.98 -20.35 -16.90
C THR A 42 33.14 -21.33 -17.04
N ARG A 43 33.09 -22.43 -16.29
CA ARG A 43 34.06 -23.54 -16.37
C ARG A 43 33.40 -24.84 -16.81
N ALA A 44 34.22 -25.78 -17.29
CA ALA A 44 33.76 -27.03 -17.87
C ALA A 44 33.40 -28.08 -16.79
N SER A 45 33.85 -27.90 -15.55
CA SER A 45 33.49 -28.78 -14.44
C SER A 45 33.39 -28.05 -13.09
N THR A 46 32.61 -28.60 -12.17
CA THR A 46 32.50 -28.12 -10.79
C THR A 46 33.85 -28.15 -10.04
N ALA A 47 34.72 -29.12 -10.36
CA ALA A 47 36.05 -29.22 -9.78
C ALA A 47 36.94 -28.03 -10.18
N GLU A 48 36.83 -27.56 -11.43
CA GLU A 48 37.54 -26.35 -11.89
C GLU A 48 37.04 -25.09 -11.18
N VAL A 49 35.72 -24.98 -10.95
CA VAL A 49 35.14 -23.86 -10.19
C VAL A 49 35.67 -23.87 -8.75
N ALA A 50 35.73 -25.03 -8.10
CA ALA A 50 36.26 -25.17 -6.74
C ALA A 50 37.76 -24.85 -6.65
N ALA A 51 38.56 -25.29 -7.63
CA ALA A 51 39.98 -24.96 -7.70
C ALA A 51 40.22 -23.46 -7.88
N LEU A 52 39.39 -22.81 -8.71
CA LEU A 52 39.45 -21.36 -8.90
C LEU A 52 39.03 -20.59 -7.64
N ALA A 53 38.00 -21.06 -6.93
CA ALA A 53 37.61 -20.48 -5.65
C ALA A 53 38.75 -20.53 -4.62
N ALA A 54 39.45 -21.67 -4.53
CA ALA A 54 40.62 -21.81 -3.67
C ALA A 54 41.78 -20.89 -4.09
N GLN A 55 42.01 -20.72 -5.39
CA GLN A 55 43.01 -19.79 -5.92
C GLN A 55 42.67 -18.33 -5.61
N GLU A 56 41.40 -17.94 -5.72
CA GLU A 56 40.94 -16.58 -5.41
C GLU A 56 40.97 -16.29 -3.91
N LEU A 57 40.70 -17.28 -3.06
CA LEU A 57 40.86 -17.16 -1.61
C LEU A 57 42.32 -16.93 -1.20
N ALA A 58 43.28 -17.54 -1.91
CA ALA A 58 44.71 -17.33 -1.67
C ALA A 58 45.22 -15.93 -2.06
N LYS A 59 44.41 -15.10 -2.73
CA LYS A 59 44.75 -13.72 -3.15
C LYS A 59 44.27 -12.66 -2.16
N ASP A 60 44.27 -12.97 -0.86
CA ASP A 60 43.89 -12.05 0.23
C ASP A 60 42.43 -11.56 0.16
N ALA A 61 41.53 -12.41 -0.36
CA ALA A 61 40.11 -12.13 -0.42
C ALA A 61 39.43 -12.38 0.94
N THR A 62 38.56 -11.46 1.36
CA THR A 62 37.72 -11.62 2.55
C THR A 62 36.55 -12.55 2.24
N LEU A 63 36.48 -13.66 2.96
CA LEU A 63 35.40 -14.62 2.85
C LEU A 63 34.13 -14.09 3.54
N VAL A 64 33.03 -13.99 2.80
CA VAL A 64 31.74 -13.48 3.32
C VAL A 64 30.92 -14.58 4.00
N ASN A 65 30.95 -15.79 3.47
CA ASN A 65 30.27 -16.96 4.02
C ASN A 65 31.12 -18.21 3.82
N GLN A 66 30.89 -19.24 4.64
CA GLN A 66 31.56 -20.52 4.46
C GLN A 66 31.20 -21.11 3.10
N GLN A 67 32.13 -21.86 2.52
CA GLN A 67 31.92 -22.55 1.25
C GLN A 67 30.84 -23.62 1.44
N GLU A 68 29.62 -23.30 1.01
CA GLU A 68 28.52 -24.26 0.93
C GLU A 68 28.75 -25.24 -0.24
N GLN A 69 27.95 -26.31 -0.35
CA GLN A 69 27.96 -27.22 -1.50
C GLN A 69 27.56 -26.55 -2.83
N SER A 70 27.37 -25.22 -2.85
CA SER A 70 27.03 -24.46 -4.05
C SER A 70 28.18 -24.47 -5.06
N HIS A 71 27.80 -24.58 -6.33
CA HIS A 71 28.70 -24.64 -7.47
C HIS A 71 28.91 -23.26 -8.13
N VAL A 72 28.46 -22.19 -7.44
CA VAL A 72 28.57 -20.80 -7.88
C VAL A 72 29.22 -19.97 -6.79
N PHE A 73 30.17 -19.12 -7.17
CA PHE A 73 30.72 -18.10 -6.28
C PHE A 73 30.98 -16.80 -7.03
N ALA A 74 31.04 -15.69 -6.32
CA ALA A 74 31.34 -14.39 -6.88
C ALA A 74 32.55 -13.75 -6.19
N CYS A 75 33.40 -13.15 -7.01
CA CYS A 75 34.44 -12.23 -6.59
C CYS A 75 33.92 -10.80 -6.74
N ILE A 76 33.86 -10.05 -5.65
CA ILE A 76 33.41 -8.67 -5.65
C ILE A 76 34.56 -7.78 -5.23
N SER A 77 34.84 -6.75 -6.00
CA SER A 77 35.89 -5.77 -5.70
C SER A 77 35.31 -4.36 -5.73
N VAL A 78 35.66 -3.57 -4.73
CA VAL A 78 35.21 -2.18 -4.58
C VAL A 78 36.42 -1.27 -4.76
N GLU A 79 36.41 -0.45 -5.81
CA GLU A 79 37.61 0.22 -6.35
C GLU A 79 38.33 1.13 -5.32
N LYS A 80 37.60 1.73 -4.38
CA LYS A 80 38.18 2.61 -3.34
C LYS A 80 38.70 1.91 -2.09
N GLN A 81 38.30 0.67 -1.83
CA GLN A 81 38.61 -0.03 -0.57
C GLN A 81 39.76 -1.01 -0.71
N THR A 82 40.28 -1.23 -1.93
CA THR A 82 41.31 -2.26 -2.26
C THR A 82 40.96 -3.67 -1.77
N GLN A 83 39.73 -3.89 -1.28
CA GLN A 83 39.29 -5.11 -0.64
C GLN A 83 38.48 -5.94 -1.62
N LYS A 84 38.77 -7.24 -1.65
CA LYS A 84 38.10 -8.22 -2.47
C LYS A 84 37.28 -9.13 -1.57
N PHE A 85 36.03 -9.37 -1.93
CA PHE A 85 35.10 -10.23 -1.22
C PHE A 85 34.82 -11.48 -2.03
N LEU A 86 34.75 -12.62 -1.34
CA LEU A 86 34.39 -13.90 -1.91
C LEU A 86 33.07 -14.37 -1.30
N VAL A 87 32.05 -14.56 -2.15
CA VAL A 87 30.70 -14.96 -1.73
C VAL A 87 30.30 -16.24 -2.44
N PHE A 88 29.85 -17.24 -1.69
CA PHE A 88 29.42 -18.54 -2.23
C PHE A 88 27.89 -18.64 -2.24
N GLY A 89 27.33 -19.14 -3.34
CA GLY A 89 25.90 -19.41 -3.47
C GLY A 89 25.02 -18.21 -3.77
N LYS A 90 23.89 -18.52 -4.41
CA LYS A 90 22.89 -17.55 -4.87
C LYS A 90 22.35 -16.67 -3.75
N ALA A 91 21.89 -17.29 -2.66
CA ALA A 91 21.21 -16.59 -1.58
C ALA A 91 22.12 -15.56 -0.89
N ALA A 92 23.33 -15.98 -0.53
CA ALA A 92 24.31 -15.11 0.12
C ALA A 92 24.76 -13.97 -0.81
N LEU A 93 24.95 -14.25 -2.10
CA LEU A 93 25.30 -13.22 -3.09
C LEU A 93 24.19 -12.17 -3.25
N MET A 94 22.94 -12.62 -3.40
CA MET A 94 21.79 -11.70 -3.50
C MET A 94 21.64 -10.85 -2.24
N GLN A 95 21.79 -11.45 -1.06
CA GLN A 95 21.72 -10.75 0.21
C GLN A 95 22.86 -9.74 0.34
N TRP A 96 24.10 -10.15 0.04
CA TRP A 96 25.26 -9.26 0.10
C TRP A 96 25.10 -8.07 -0.85
N MET A 97 24.64 -8.30 -2.09
CA MET A 97 24.37 -7.22 -3.04
C MET A 97 23.32 -6.24 -2.52
N ARG A 98 22.20 -6.74 -1.98
CA ARG A 98 21.13 -5.90 -1.42
C ARG A 98 21.59 -5.11 -0.20
N GLN A 99 22.31 -5.73 0.72
CA GLN A 99 22.77 -5.08 1.95
C GLN A 99 23.96 -4.17 1.65
N GLN A 100 25.07 -4.72 1.18
CA GLN A 100 26.33 -3.98 1.10
C GLN A 100 26.40 -2.97 -0.04
N LEU A 101 25.66 -3.16 -1.14
CA LEU A 101 25.72 -2.18 -2.24
C LEU A 101 24.58 -1.16 -2.22
N LEU A 102 23.33 -1.58 -1.94
CA LEU A 102 22.26 -0.58 -1.74
C LEU A 102 22.44 0.13 -0.40
N GLU A 103 22.45 -0.58 0.74
CA GLU A 103 22.46 0.08 2.05
C GLU A 103 23.72 0.95 2.24
N THR A 104 24.88 0.57 1.72
CA THR A 104 26.09 1.40 1.81
C THR A 104 26.05 2.62 0.88
N ARG A 105 25.44 2.56 -0.31
CA ARG A 105 25.21 3.80 -1.10
C ARG A 105 24.22 4.74 -0.41
N TYR A 106 23.18 4.19 0.22
CA TYR A 106 22.20 4.98 0.95
C TYR A 106 22.73 5.47 2.32
N SER A 107 23.67 4.74 2.94
CA SER A 107 24.31 5.11 4.21
C SER A 107 25.55 5.98 4.06
N ALA A 108 26.36 5.83 3.01
CA ALA A 108 27.50 6.71 2.73
C ALA A 108 27.07 8.10 2.22
N ALA A 109 25.88 8.21 1.62
CA ALA A 109 25.20 9.50 1.44
C ALA A 109 24.76 10.14 2.76
N SER A 110 24.88 9.42 3.89
CA SER A 110 24.53 9.88 5.24
C SER A 110 25.76 10.21 6.11
N SER A 111 27.00 10.09 5.63
CA SER A 111 28.21 10.49 6.37
C SER A 111 28.75 11.89 6.03
N VAL A 112 28.06 12.65 5.16
CA VAL A 112 28.23 14.11 5.08
C VAL A 112 27.06 14.76 5.81
N ALA A 113 26.99 14.56 7.11
CA ALA A 113 26.09 15.31 7.98
C ALA A 113 26.90 16.37 8.73
N SER A 114 27.29 17.44 8.02
CA SER A 114 27.08 18.74 8.64
C SER A 114 25.57 18.85 8.84
N ALA A 115 25.13 19.16 10.05
CA ALA A 115 23.72 19.40 10.37
C ALA A 115 23.19 20.48 9.44
N ASP A 116 22.63 20.07 8.29
CA ASP A 116 22.05 20.99 7.34
C ASP A 116 20.77 21.51 8.00
N GLN A 117 20.72 22.82 8.22
CA GLN A 117 19.63 23.50 8.92
C GLN A 117 18.34 23.55 8.08
N THR A 118 18.16 22.60 7.16
CA THR A 118 16.96 22.50 6.35
C THR A 118 15.82 22.00 7.23
N PRO A 119 14.71 22.75 7.33
CA PRO A 119 13.55 22.29 8.09
C PRO A 119 13.06 20.96 7.51
N PRO A 120 12.53 20.05 8.34
CA PRO A 120 12.01 18.78 7.86
C PRO A 120 10.91 19.03 6.81
N PRO A 121 10.83 18.22 5.75
CA PRO A 121 9.85 18.41 4.70
C PRO A 121 8.43 18.33 5.26
N LEU A 122 7.49 19.01 4.61
CA LEU A 122 6.07 18.79 4.86
C LEU A 122 5.70 17.36 4.44
N ARG A 123 5.01 16.62 5.31
CA ARG A 123 4.56 15.24 5.08
C ARG A 123 3.05 15.25 4.92
N LEU A 124 2.59 14.64 3.84
CA LEU A 124 1.18 14.47 3.54
C LEU A 124 0.86 12.98 3.61
N PHE A 125 0.35 12.53 4.76
CA PHE A 125 -0.03 11.13 4.94
C PHE A 125 -1.44 10.89 4.41
N ILE A 126 -1.52 10.13 3.33
CA ILE A 126 -2.78 9.76 2.68
C ILE A 126 -3.17 8.36 3.12
N SER A 127 -4.25 8.25 3.89
CA SER A 127 -4.89 6.97 4.21
C SER A 127 -6.26 6.91 3.54
N GLY A 128 -7.01 5.83 3.73
CA GLY A 128 -8.30 5.64 3.08
C GLY A 128 -9.14 4.63 3.81
N ASP A 129 -10.45 4.65 3.57
CA ASP A 129 -11.40 3.87 4.35
C ASP A 129 -11.27 2.34 4.15
N ARG A 130 -10.94 1.92 2.93
CA ARG A 130 -10.67 0.53 2.53
C ARG A 130 -9.53 0.41 1.53
N ALA A 131 -9.13 -0.83 1.26
CA ALA A 131 -8.37 -1.14 0.06
C ALA A 131 -9.13 -0.65 -1.18
N GLN A 132 -8.39 -0.24 -2.22
CA GLN A 132 -8.93 0.17 -3.53
C GLN A 132 -9.85 1.42 -3.58
N VAL A 133 -10.00 2.18 -2.48
CA VAL A 133 -10.71 3.48 -2.51
C VAL A 133 -10.02 4.54 -3.40
N GLY A 134 -8.78 4.28 -3.83
CA GLY A 134 -8.02 5.14 -4.74
C GLY A 134 -6.96 6.00 -4.07
N LYS A 135 -6.44 5.62 -2.89
CA LYS A 135 -5.33 6.32 -2.20
C LYS A 135 -4.14 6.61 -3.12
N SER A 136 -3.65 5.61 -3.85
CA SER A 136 -2.51 5.78 -4.76
C SER A 136 -2.84 6.66 -5.97
N THR A 137 -4.09 6.65 -6.44
CA THR A 137 -4.59 7.58 -7.47
C THR A 137 -4.64 9.02 -6.93
N VAL A 138 -5.10 9.21 -5.70
CA VAL A 138 -5.08 10.50 -5.00
C VAL A 138 -3.64 10.97 -4.80
N CYS A 139 -2.71 10.08 -4.45
CA CYS A 139 -1.28 10.41 -4.34
C CYS A 139 -0.67 10.82 -5.69
N LEU A 140 -1.04 10.13 -6.78
CA LEU A 140 -0.65 10.53 -8.14
C LEU A 140 -1.16 11.93 -8.48
N GLY A 141 -2.45 12.19 -8.26
CA GLY A 141 -3.05 13.50 -8.46
C GLY A 141 -2.36 14.58 -7.64
N LEU A 142 -2.07 14.31 -6.37
CA LEU A 142 -1.37 15.21 -5.45
C LEU A 142 0.05 15.53 -5.93
N VAL A 143 0.83 14.51 -6.30
CA VAL A 143 2.20 14.70 -6.80
C VAL A 143 2.19 15.52 -8.10
N GLY A 144 1.30 15.21 -9.04
CA GLY A 144 1.17 15.98 -10.27
C GLY A 144 0.68 17.41 -10.04
N ALA A 145 -0.23 17.63 -9.09
CA ALA A 145 -0.72 18.97 -8.73
C ALA A 145 0.37 19.81 -8.06
N LEU A 146 1.27 19.19 -7.28
CA LEU A 146 2.47 19.86 -6.77
C LEU A 146 3.38 20.32 -7.92
N LEU A 147 3.62 19.46 -8.92
CA LEU A 147 4.39 19.88 -10.12
C LEU A 147 3.73 21.04 -10.85
N GLN A 148 2.41 20.96 -11.11
CA GLN A 148 1.67 22.03 -11.80
C GLN A 148 1.61 23.33 -10.99
N SER A 149 1.71 23.27 -9.65
CA SER A 149 1.76 24.46 -8.80
C SER A 149 3.17 25.06 -8.64
N GLY A 150 4.17 24.54 -9.37
CA GLY A 150 5.51 25.12 -9.48
C GLY A 150 6.58 24.48 -8.59
N TYR A 151 6.28 23.36 -7.92
CA TYR A 151 7.32 22.57 -7.26
C TYR A 151 8.18 21.88 -8.31
N ALA A 152 9.51 21.92 -8.15
CA ALA A 152 10.39 21.11 -8.99
C ALA A 152 10.27 19.63 -8.60
N ALA A 153 10.52 18.71 -9.53
CA ALA A 153 10.52 17.27 -9.21
C ALA A 153 11.48 16.92 -8.05
N ASN A 154 12.61 17.63 -7.97
CA ASN A 154 13.58 17.48 -6.89
C ASN A 154 13.09 18.02 -5.53
N ASP A 155 12.03 18.81 -5.48
CA ASP A 155 11.40 19.29 -4.24
C ASP A 155 10.42 18.26 -3.65
N ILE A 156 10.04 17.24 -4.42
CA ILE A 156 8.99 16.29 -4.07
C ILE A 156 9.61 14.91 -3.81
N ALA A 157 8.99 14.18 -2.89
CA ALA A 157 9.25 12.78 -2.64
C ALA A 157 7.95 12.01 -2.49
N TYR A 158 7.98 10.72 -2.85
CA TYR A 158 6.86 9.80 -2.69
C TYR A 158 7.31 8.50 -2.03
N ILE A 159 6.55 7.99 -1.06
CA ILE A 159 6.89 6.74 -0.39
C ILE A 159 5.65 5.99 0.08
N LYS A 160 5.70 4.66 -0.04
CA LYS A 160 4.86 3.73 0.72
C LYS A 160 5.65 3.19 1.91
N PRO A 161 5.43 3.62 3.16
CA PRO A 161 6.20 3.11 4.30
C PRO A 161 5.92 1.63 4.58
N ALA A 162 4.73 1.17 4.20
CA ALA A 162 4.33 -0.23 4.24
C ALA A 162 3.58 -0.60 2.97
N THR A 163 3.75 -1.82 2.48
CA THR A 163 3.10 -2.30 1.26
C THR A 163 2.80 -3.80 1.32
N GLN A 164 1.81 -4.23 0.54
CA GLN A 164 1.49 -5.64 0.26
C GLN A 164 1.88 -6.05 -1.18
N CYS A 165 2.31 -5.08 -2.00
CA CYS A 165 2.59 -5.25 -3.41
C CYS A 165 4.05 -4.89 -3.69
N GLU A 166 4.73 -5.75 -4.45
CA GLU A 166 6.10 -5.53 -4.95
C GLU A 166 6.11 -4.99 -6.39
N LYS A 167 4.97 -5.00 -7.08
CA LYS A 167 4.88 -4.53 -8.47
C LYS A 167 4.76 -2.99 -8.54
N PRO A 168 5.39 -2.36 -9.55
CA PRO A 168 5.27 -0.93 -9.80
C PRO A 168 3.82 -0.52 -10.05
N GLN A 169 3.38 0.49 -9.30
CA GLN A 169 2.09 1.13 -9.51
C GLN A 169 2.25 2.39 -10.36
N LEU A 170 1.17 2.81 -11.02
CA LEU A 170 1.15 3.99 -11.89
C LEU A 170 1.79 5.23 -11.24
N VAL A 171 1.51 5.50 -9.96
CA VAL A 171 2.11 6.63 -9.22
C VAL A 171 3.64 6.55 -9.15
N THR A 172 4.21 5.36 -8.96
CA THR A 172 5.67 5.17 -8.93
C THR A 172 6.26 5.31 -10.32
N LYS A 173 5.61 4.72 -11.34
CA LYS A 173 6.02 4.89 -12.75
C LYS A 173 6.04 6.37 -13.13
N PHE A 174 4.99 7.11 -12.78
CA PHE A 174 4.91 8.55 -12.95
C PHE A 174 6.01 9.30 -12.20
N CYS A 175 6.27 8.97 -10.93
CA CYS A 175 7.37 9.59 -10.20
C CYS A 175 8.72 9.39 -10.91
N ARG A 176 9.00 8.17 -11.40
CA ARG A 176 10.23 7.88 -12.16
C ARG A 176 10.30 8.68 -13.45
N GLN A 177 9.21 8.71 -14.22
CA GLN A 177 9.12 9.48 -15.47
C GLN A 177 9.40 10.97 -15.25
N GLN A 178 8.92 11.53 -14.13
CA GLN A 178 9.09 12.95 -13.79
C GLN A 178 10.39 13.25 -13.02
N GLY A 179 11.22 12.25 -12.70
CA GLY A 179 12.44 12.45 -11.92
C GLY A 179 12.20 12.73 -10.42
N ILE A 180 11.04 12.36 -9.89
CA ILE A 180 10.69 12.50 -8.48
C ILE A 180 11.30 11.35 -7.69
N THR A 181 11.92 11.67 -6.55
CA THR A 181 12.47 10.66 -5.65
C THR A 181 11.35 9.79 -5.08
N CYS A 182 11.38 8.48 -5.32
CA CYS A 182 10.35 7.57 -4.84
C CYS A 182 10.91 6.29 -4.21
N CYS A 183 10.22 5.78 -3.19
CA CYS A 183 10.44 4.44 -2.62
C CYS A 183 9.19 3.59 -2.84
N GLU A 184 9.29 2.68 -3.81
CA GLU A 184 8.18 1.84 -4.27
C GLU A 184 7.87 0.70 -3.30
N VAL A 185 8.88 -0.13 -3.04
CA VAL A 185 8.81 -1.19 -2.03
C VAL A 185 9.22 -0.57 -0.71
N GLY A 186 8.23 -0.36 0.14
CA GLY A 186 8.43 0.18 1.47
C GLY A 186 9.31 -0.68 2.36
N PRO A 187 9.87 -0.11 3.44
CA PRO A 187 10.66 -0.85 4.42
C PRO A 187 9.85 -1.91 5.19
N ILE A 188 8.53 -1.84 5.18
CA ILE A 188 7.63 -2.87 5.72
C ILE A 188 6.88 -3.54 4.56
N LEU A 189 7.31 -4.75 4.19
CA LEU A 189 6.66 -5.55 3.15
C LEU A 189 5.85 -6.69 3.78
N PHE A 190 4.53 -6.60 3.66
CA PHE A 190 3.61 -7.65 4.12
C PHE A 190 3.48 -8.75 3.05
N TYR A 191 4.41 -9.69 3.04
CA TYR A 191 4.31 -10.90 2.21
C TYR A 191 3.39 -11.96 2.84
N LYS A 192 3.00 -12.95 2.04
CA LYS A 192 2.18 -14.08 2.50
C LYS A 192 2.93 -14.86 3.59
N GLY A 193 2.38 -14.86 4.81
CA GLY A 193 2.99 -15.54 5.96
C GLY A 193 3.57 -14.58 7.01
N PHE A 194 3.90 -13.35 6.63
CA PHE A 194 4.57 -12.36 7.50
C PHE A 194 3.92 -12.19 8.88
N THR A 195 2.59 -12.07 8.94
CA THR A 195 1.88 -11.88 10.22
C THR A 195 1.96 -13.09 11.14
N ARG A 196 2.06 -14.31 10.59
CA ARG A 196 2.23 -15.54 11.37
C ARG A 196 3.65 -15.63 11.91
N GLU A 197 4.64 -15.30 11.09
CA GLU A 197 6.06 -15.26 11.48
C GLU A 197 6.29 -14.19 12.56
N PHE A 198 5.67 -13.01 12.42
CA PHE A 198 5.71 -11.95 13.44
C PHE A 198 5.17 -12.45 14.79
N LEU A 199 4.04 -13.14 14.80
CA LEU A 199 3.45 -13.69 16.03
C LEU A 199 4.34 -14.76 16.69
N LYS A 200 5.20 -15.43 15.92
CA LYS A 200 6.19 -16.38 16.42
C LYS A 200 7.50 -15.73 16.85
N GLY A 201 7.67 -14.42 16.65
CA GLY A 201 8.92 -13.71 16.90
C GLY A 201 10.01 -13.99 15.86
N GLU A 202 9.63 -14.44 14.66
CA GLU A 202 10.55 -14.79 13.56
C GLU A 202 10.88 -13.59 12.65
N THR A 203 10.28 -12.41 12.91
CA THR A 203 10.52 -11.17 12.18
C THR A 203 10.97 -10.05 13.11
N ASP A 204 11.28 -8.88 12.55
CA ASP A 204 11.58 -7.68 13.34
C ASP A 204 10.42 -7.33 14.30
N SER A 205 10.76 -6.83 15.49
CA SER A 205 9.78 -6.29 16.43
C SER A 205 9.05 -5.05 15.86
N SER A 206 7.88 -4.73 16.42
CA SER A 206 7.12 -3.52 16.06
C SER A 206 7.97 -2.25 16.09
N ALA A 207 8.82 -2.11 17.12
CA ALA A 207 9.68 -0.94 17.27
C ALA A 207 10.73 -0.85 16.15
N GLN A 208 11.33 -1.98 15.77
CA GLN A 208 12.29 -2.03 14.66
C GLN A 208 11.62 -1.73 13.32
N LEU A 209 10.43 -2.29 13.06
CA LEU A 209 9.66 -2.02 11.84
C LEU A 209 9.27 -0.54 11.72
N LEU A 210 8.78 0.07 12.80
CA LEU A 210 8.45 1.51 12.84
C LEU A 210 9.70 2.39 12.66
N ALA A 211 10.83 2.01 13.27
CA ALA A 211 12.09 2.72 13.11
C ALA A 211 12.58 2.66 11.64
N LYS A 212 12.48 1.50 10.99
CA LYS A 212 12.78 1.34 9.55
C LYS A 212 11.87 2.20 8.68
N ALA A 213 10.56 2.22 8.97
CA ALA A 213 9.61 3.10 8.29
C ALA A 213 9.98 4.58 8.42
N LYS A 214 10.27 5.04 9.65
CA LYS A 214 10.69 6.42 9.91
C LYS A 214 11.98 6.78 9.18
N ALA A 215 13.02 5.95 9.33
CA ALA A 215 14.31 6.19 8.71
C ALA A 215 14.19 6.29 7.19
N LYS A 216 13.38 5.44 6.54
CA LYS A 216 13.21 5.49 5.09
C LYS A 216 12.43 6.71 4.61
N VAL A 217 11.41 7.16 5.36
CA VAL A 217 10.68 8.40 5.07
C VAL A 217 11.61 9.61 5.21
N GLU A 218 12.46 9.65 6.24
CA GLU A 218 13.45 10.71 6.45
C GLU A 218 14.54 10.72 5.37
N GLU A 219 15.01 9.53 4.96
CA GLU A 219 15.98 9.36 3.87
C GLU A 219 15.42 9.91 2.55
N VAL A 220 14.24 9.46 2.14
CA VAL A 220 13.60 9.87 0.88
C VAL A 220 13.20 11.34 0.90
N GLY A 221 12.89 11.88 2.08
CA GLY A 221 12.54 13.29 2.29
C GLY A 221 13.72 14.25 2.44
N ARG A 222 14.96 13.77 2.48
CA ARG A 222 16.14 14.63 2.67
C ARG A 222 16.28 15.63 1.52
N GLY A 223 16.34 16.91 1.85
CA GLY A 223 16.44 18.01 0.88
C GLY A 223 15.15 18.27 0.08
N LYS A 224 14.02 17.67 0.48
CA LYS A 224 12.71 17.85 -0.16
C LYS A 224 11.91 18.94 0.56
N LYS A 225 10.95 19.54 -0.15
CA LYS A 225 9.94 20.42 0.44
C LYS A 225 8.71 19.63 0.89
N VAL A 226 8.29 18.63 0.11
CA VAL A 226 7.10 17.83 0.38
C VAL A 226 7.38 16.34 0.20
N VAL A 227 6.89 15.51 1.12
CA VAL A 227 6.87 14.06 1.04
C VAL A 227 5.42 13.58 1.08
N VAL A 228 4.98 12.94 0.00
CA VAL A 228 3.70 12.24 -0.06
C VAL A 228 3.87 10.83 0.49
N VAL A 229 3.15 10.53 1.56
CA VAL A 229 3.20 9.24 2.26
C VAL A 229 1.93 8.48 1.95
N ASP A 230 2.01 7.45 1.10
CA ASP A 230 0.86 6.64 0.68
C ASP A 230 0.66 5.45 1.63
N GLY A 231 -0.46 5.47 2.34
CA GLY A 231 -0.86 4.45 3.29
C GLY A 231 -1.32 3.15 2.62
N VAL A 232 -1.28 2.05 3.38
CA VAL A 232 -1.66 0.72 2.89
C VAL A 232 -3.05 0.33 3.36
N GLY A 233 -3.87 -0.20 2.45
CA GLY A 233 -5.19 -0.74 2.79
C GLY A 233 -6.11 0.25 3.53
N TYR A 234 -6.49 -0.06 4.77
CA TYR A 234 -7.34 0.76 5.66
C TYR A 234 -6.57 1.12 6.94
N PRO A 235 -7.07 2.02 7.80
CA PRO A 235 -6.28 2.60 8.90
C PRO A 235 -5.62 1.58 9.83
N ALA A 236 -6.32 0.48 10.12
CA ALA A 236 -5.86 -0.58 11.01
C ALA A 236 -5.02 -1.69 10.33
N VAL A 237 -4.76 -1.63 9.02
CA VAL A 237 -3.86 -2.60 8.37
C VAL A 237 -2.48 -2.51 8.99
N GLY A 238 -1.96 -3.62 9.50
CA GLY A 238 -0.69 -3.69 10.25
C GLY A 238 -0.84 -3.79 11.76
N SER A 239 -2.07 -3.77 12.31
CA SER A 239 -2.32 -3.84 13.76
C SER A 239 -1.78 -5.08 14.45
N ILE A 240 -1.79 -6.26 13.78
CA ILE A 240 -1.18 -7.50 14.34
C ILE A 240 0.28 -7.26 14.71
N CYS A 241 0.99 -6.47 13.90
CA CYS A 241 2.40 -6.20 14.06
C CYS A 241 2.69 -4.89 14.82
N GLY A 242 1.67 -4.20 15.32
CA GLY A 242 1.83 -2.89 15.97
C GLY A 242 2.32 -1.78 15.02
N VAL A 243 2.09 -1.95 13.71
CA VAL A 243 2.58 -1.02 12.67
C VAL A 243 1.46 -0.54 11.75
N SER A 244 0.27 -0.34 12.32
CA SER A 244 -0.85 0.17 11.52
C SER A 244 -0.58 1.55 10.92
N ASN A 245 -1.36 2.01 9.94
CA ASN A 245 -1.20 3.37 9.40
C ASN A 245 -1.23 4.43 10.51
N ALA A 246 -2.02 4.24 11.57
CA ALA A 246 -2.02 5.12 12.74
C ALA A 246 -0.69 5.08 13.51
N HIS A 247 -0.07 3.92 13.68
CA HIS A 247 1.25 3.79 14.31
C HIS A 247 2.34 4.46 13.47
N VAL A 248 2.32 4.26 12.14
CA VAL A 248 3.27 4.90 11.23
C VAL A 248 3.09 6.42 11.26
N ALA A 249 1.86 6.93 11.12
CA ALA A 249 1.58 8.37 11.16
C ALA A 249 1.99 9.01 12.50
N LYS A 250 1.73 8.33 13.62
CA LYS A 250 2.18 8.77 14.96
C LYS A 250 3.71 8.83 15.05
N THR A 251 4.39 7.79 14.56
CA THR A 251 5.86 7.71 14.57
C THR A 251 6.51 8.81 13.73
N LEU A 252 5.84 9.21 12.63
CA LEU A 252 6.25 10.28 11.75
C LEU A 252 5.80 11.68 12.21
N GLU A 253 5.02 11.77 13.29
CA GLU A 253 4.40 12.99 13.81
C GLU A 253 3.66 13.80 12.72
N THR A 254 3.00 13.08 11.83
CA THR A 254 2.31 13.64 10.66
C THR A 254 0.80 13.54 10.84
N PRO A 255 0.05 14.59 10.51
CA PRO A 255 -1.39 14.48 10.41
C PRO A 255 -1.79 13.66 9.18
N VAL A 256 -3.03 13.19 9.15
CA VAL A 256 -3.55 12.27 8.12
C VAL A 256 -4.74 12.89 7.38
N ILE A 257 -4.79 12.64 6.07
CA ILE A 257 -5.93 12.91 5.20
C ILE A 257 -6.56 11.57 4.82
N LEU A 258 -7.89 11.47 4.90
CA LEU A 258 -8.62 10.25 4.59
C LEU A 258 -9.24 10.32 3.19
N VAL A 259 -8.97 9.32 2.37
CA VAL A 259 -9.68 9.11 1.11
C VAL A 259 -10.97 8.33 1.39
N GLY A 260 -12.10 8.99 1.20
CA GLY A 260 -13.45 8.46 1.41
C GLY A 260 -14.11 7.97 0.11
N LYS A 261 -15.23 7.26 0.29
CA LYS A 261 -16.04 6.67 -0.79
C LYS A 261 -17.00 7.68 -1.44
N LYS A 262 -17.63 7.26 -2.54
CA LYS A 262 -18.84 7.85 -3.10
C LYS A 262 -20.07 7.61 -2.22
N GLY A 263 -21.10 8.43 -2.40
CA GLY A 263 -22.36 8.37 -1.66
C GLY A 263 -22.27 9.11 -0.32
N VAL A 264 -23.37 9.73 0.11
CA VAL A 264 -23.38 10.62 1.29
C VAL A 264 -23.17 9.84 2.59
N GLY A 265 -24.01 8.83 2.86
CA GLY A 265 -23.92 8.01 4.08
C GLY A 265 -22.59 7.26 4.17
N ASP A 266 -22.24 6.54 3.11
CA ASP A 266 -20.98 5.80 3.01
C ASP A 266 -19.75 6.71 3.22
N ALA A 267 -19.74 7.91 2.63
CA ALA A 267 -18.66 8.87 2.83
C ALA A 267 -18.54 9.30 4.30
N VAL A 268 -19.65 9.70 4.92
CA VAL A 268 -19.69 10.24 6.28
C VAL A 268 -19.39 9.15 7.32
N ASP A 269 -20.07 8.01 7.25
CA ASP A 269 -19.95 6.94 8.21
C ASP A 269 -18.55 6.34 8.20
N SER A 270 -18.03 6.07 6.99
CA SER A 270 -16.67 5.56 6.85
C SER A 270 -15.63 6.58 7.31
N PHE A 271 -15.82 7.87 7.01
CA PHE A 271 -14.91 8.90 7.49
C PHE A 271 -14.85 8.93 9.02
N ASN A 272 -16.01 8.98 9.69
CA ASN A 272 -16.09 9.05 11.15
C ASN A 272 -15.45 7.83 11.82
N LEU A 273 -15.76 6.63 11.32
CA LEU A 273 -15.20 5.39 11.86
C LEU A 273 -13.66 5.37 11.73
N ASN A 274 -13.15 5.71 10.55
CA ASN A 274 -11.72 5.68 10.28
C ASN A 274 -10.95 6.80 10.97
N ALA A 275 -11.55 8.00 11.06
CA ALA A 275 -10.96 9.12 11.79
C ALA A 275 -10.81 8.78 13.28
N THR A 276 -11.83 8.16 13.88
CA THR A 276 -11.81 7.74 15.29
C THR A 276 -10.63 6.79 15.57
N PHE A 277 -10.30 5.89 14.64
CA PHE A 277 -9.15 4.99 14.80
C PHE A 277 -7.82 5.77 14.87
N PHE A 278 -7.59 6.74 13.99
CA PHE A 278 -6.39 7.59 14.06
C PHE A 278 -6.35 8.46 15.33
N GLU A 279 -7.48 9.08 15.67
CA GLU A 279 -7.61 9.96 16.84
C GLU A 279 -7.37 9.20 18.14
N SER A 280 -7.86 7.96 18.27
CA SER A 280 -7.59 7.10 19.43
C SER A 280 -6.11 6.77 19.62
N HIS A 281 -5.29 6.89 18.58
CA HIS A 281 -3.83 6.72 18.65
C HIS A 281 -3.09 8.06 18.88
N GLY A 282 -3.82 9.17 18.96
CA GLY A 282 -3.28 10.53 19.10
C GLY A 282 -2.82 11.15 17.79
N VAL A 283 -3.29 10.65 16.64
CA VAL A 283 -2.97 11.21 15.32
C VAL A 283 -4.05 12.19 14.90
N LYS A 284 -3.66 13.41 14.51
CA LYS A 284 -4.60 14.42 13.99
C LYS A 284 -5.08 14.01 12.61
N VAL A 285 -6.40 13.98 12.43
CA VAL A 285 -7.05 13.84 11.12
C VAL A 285 -7.43 15.22 10.62
N LEU A 286 -6.90 15.62 9.46
CA LEU A 286 -7.17 16.93 8.88
C LEU A 286 -8.55 17.00 8.22
N GLY A 287 -8.95 15.92 7.57
CA GLY A 287 -10.10 15.98 6.68
C GLY A 287 -10.14 14.85 5.66
N GLY A 288 -11.09 14.99 4.73
CA GLY A 288 -11.40 14.00 3.72
C GLY A 288 -11.21 14.51 2.28
N ILE A 289 -10.76 13.61 1.41
CA ILE A 289 -10.93 13.70 -0.05
C ILE A 289 -11.88 12.58 -0.44
N PHE A 290 -12.99 12.89 -1.09
CA PHE A 290 -13.97 11.86 -1.49
C PHE A 290 -13.77 11.52 -2.95
N ASN A 291 -13.67 10.23 -3.26
CA ASN A 291 -13.19 9.78 -4.57
C ASN A 291 -14.19 8.86 -5.28
N ARG A 292 -14.07 8.81 -6.62
CA ARG A 292 -14.89 8.00 -7.54
C ARG A 292 -16.37 8.38 -7.49
N LEU A 293 -16.70 9.67 -7.42
CA LEU A 293 -18.08 10.11 -7.43
C LEU A 293 -18.66 10.07 -8.85
N PRO A 294 -19.81 9.41 -9.07
CA PRO A 294 -20.42 9.41 -10.40
C PRO A 294 -20.77 10.84 -10.81
N ILE A 295 -20.73 11.13 -12.10
CA ILE A 295 -21.02 12.48 -12.62
C ILE A 295 -22.51 12.77 -12.45
N ASP A 296 -23.36 11.78 -12.74
CA ASP A 296 -24.81 11.92 -12.76
C ASP A 296 -25.51 10.98 -11.74
N GLY A 297 -26.80 11.20 -11.56
CA GLY A 297 -27.66 10.41 -10.68
C GLY A 297 -27.79 10.93 -9.25
N PHE A 298 -28.53 10.20 -8.42
CA PHE A 298 -28.87 10.61 -7.05
C PHE A 298 -27.66 10.78 -6.13
N TYR A 299 -26.61 9.99 -6.35
CA TYR A 299 -25.33 10.10 -5.65
C TYR A 299 -24.23 10.71 -6.53
N SER A 300 -24.61 11.61 -7.43
CA SER A 300 -23.68 12.38 -8.25
C SER A 300 -22.69 13.18 -7.40
N LEU A 301 -21.61 13.60 -8.04
CA LEU A 301 -20.58 14.44 -7.45
C LEU A 301 -21.18 15.70 -6.82
N GLU A 302 -22.07 16.39 -7.52
CA GLU A 302 -22.72 17.62 -7.04
C GLU A 302 -23.54 17.36 -5.76
N HIS A 303 -24.43 16.36 -5.78
CA HIS A 303 -25.29 16.05 -4.65
C HIS A 303 -24.48 15.56 -3.43
N CYS A 304 -23.46 14.73 -3.66
CA CYS A 304 -22.58 14.30 -2.58
C CYS A 304 -21.75 15.47 -2.04
N GLN A 305 -21.27 16.36 -2.91
CA GLN A 305 -20.51 17.53 -2.50
C GLN A 305 -21.30 18.42 -1.57
N GLU A 306 -22.55 18.75 -1.92
CA GLU A 306 -23.43 19.55 -1.08
C GLU A 306 -23.63 18.92 0.31
N ASN A 307 -24.08 17.66 0.34
CA ASN A 307 -24.51 17.01 1.57
C ASN A 307 -23.35 16.62 2.49
N VAL A 308 -22.24 16.13 1.94
CA VAL A 308 -21.05 15.80 2.72
C VAL A 308 -20.40 17.06 3.27
N THR A 309 -20.33 18.14 2.49
CA THR A 309 -19.81 19.43 2.97
C THR A 309 -20.66 19.98 4.11
N ALA A 310 -21.99 19.97 3.94
CA ALA A 310 -22.93 20.42 4.98
C ALA A 310 -22.77 19.62 6.29
N TYR A 311 -22.54 18.30 6.20
CA TYR A 311 -22.24 17.48 7.38
C TYR A 311 -20.95 17.95 8.09
N PHE A 312 -19.86 18.16 7.35
CA PHE A 312 -18.59 18.58 7.95
C PHE A 312 -18.71 19.96 8.61
N GLU A 313 -19.39 20.90 7.97
CA GLU A 313 -19.61 22.24 8.52
C GLU A 313 -20.44 22.22 9.81
N GLN A 314 -21.44 21.35 9.90
CA GLN A 314 -22.33 21.25 11.06
C GLN A 314 -21.73 20.43 12.22
N PHE A 315 -20.99 19.35 11.91
CA PHE A 315 -20.64 18.33 12.90
C PHE A 315 -19.14 18.07 13.03
N GLN A 316 -18.30 18.56 12.12
CA GLN A 316 -16.84 18.34 12.13
C GLN A 316 -16.06 19.66 12.05
N SER A 317 -16.26 20.55 13.03
CA SER A 317 -15.68 21.91 13.04
C SER A 317 -14.15 21.98 12.93
N GLU A 318 -13.44 20.91 13.29
CA GLU A 318 -11.98 20.83 13.21
C GLU A 318 -11.44 20.07 11.99
N LYS A 319 -12.32 19.51 11.16
CA LYS A 319 -11.94 18.70 10.00
C LYS A 319 -12.49 19.32 8.73
N ARG A 320 -11.82 19.11 7.60
CA ARG A 320 -12.20 19.72 6.32
C ARG A 320 -12.58 18.70 5.28
N VAL A 321 -13.38 19.16 4.32
CA VAL A 321 -13.49 18.51 3.02
C VAL A 321 -12.54 19.24 2.07
N TYR A 322 -11.56 18.53 1.52
CA TYR A 322 -10.57 19.09 0.60
C TYR A 322 -11.04 19.04 -0.86
N GLY A 323 -11.99 18.15 -1.17
CA GLY A 323 -12.63 18.11 -2.47
C GLY A 323 -13.21 16.75 -2.83
N PHE A 324 -13.81 16.70 -4.03
CA PHE A 324 -14.56 15.58 -4.56
C PHE A 324 -14.05 15.22 -5.96
N LEU A 325 -13.51 14.01 -6.10
CA LEU A 325 -12.98 13.53 -7.38
C LEU A 325 -14.03 12.71 -8.13
N PRO A 326 -14.26 13.00 -9.43
CA PRO A 326 -15.18 12.21 -10.22
C PRO A 326 -14.66 10.79 -10.43
N GLU A 327 -15.58 9.87 -10.70
CA GLU A 327 -15.27 8.60 -11.32
C GLU A 327 -14.77 8.89 -12.74
N LEU A 328 -13.49 8.60 -13.00
CA LEU A 328 -12.92 8.70 -14.33
C LEU A 328 -13.52 7.53 -15.13
N THR A 329 -14.50 7.82 -15.98
CA THR A 329 -15.36 6.85 -16.72
C THR A 329 -14.61 5.91 -17.66
N ASP A 330 -13.35 6.23 -17.94
CA ASP A 330 -12.44 5.42 -18.75
C ASP A 330 -11.70 4.39 -17.86
N GLY A 331 -11.96 4.47 -16.56
CA GLY A 331 -11.78 3.46 -15.52
C GLY A 331 -10.34 3.06 -15.19
N GLY A 332 -9.35 3.48 -15.97
CA GLY A 332 -8.11 2.69 -16.05
C GLY A 332 -8.40 1.21 -16.32
N HIS A 333 -9.62 0.85 -16.75
CA HIS A 333 -10.00 -0.52 -17.05
C HIS A 333 -9.33 -0.90 -18.36
N SER A 334 -9.28 -0.01 -19.35
CA SER A 334 -8.46 -0.23 -20.56
C SER A 334 -6.96 -0.32 -20.26
N ALA A 335 -6.44 0.41 -19.25
CA ALA A 335 -5.02 0.32 -18.84
C ALA A 335 -4.72 -0.94 -18.01
N LEU A 336 -5.62 -1.34 -17.10
CA LEU A 336 -5.57 -2.59 -16.33
C LEU A 336 -5.88 -3.83 -17.20
N ILE A 337 -6.60 -3.65 -18.31
CA ILE A 337 -6.82 -4.67 -19.35
C ILE A 337 -5.61 -4.74 -20.28
N ALA A 338 -4.97 -3.61 -20.62
CA ALA A 338 -3.69 -3.60 -21.33
C ALA A 338 -2.59 -4.30 -20.51
N GLU A 339 -2.55 -4.11 -19.18
CA GLU A 339 -1.67 -4.88 -18.28
C GLU A 339 -1.88 -6.41 -18.36
N LYS A 340 -3.06 -6.88 -18.81
CA LYS A 340 -3.35 -8.31 -19.03
C LYS A 340 -3.18 -8.76 -20.49
N ALA A 341 -3.24 -7.84 -21.45
CA ALA A 341 -3.14 -8.15 -22.88
C ALA A 341 -1.70 -8.01 -23.41
N ASP A 342 -0.89 -7.14 -22.82
CA ASP A 342 0.53 -6.94 -23.15
C ASP A 342 1.46 -7.99 -22.49
N GLU A 343 0.92 -9.00 -21.81
CA GLU A 343 1.70 -10.18 -21.42
C GLU A 343 2.17 -11.01 -22.66
N ASP A 344 1.54 -10.80 -23.82
CA ASP A 344 1.82 -11.56 -25.06
C ASP A 344 2.61 -10.79 -26.14
N ASP A 345 2.89 -9.49 -25.99
CA ASP A 345 3.68 -8.73 -26.98
C ASP A 345 4.89 -8.02 -26.35
N GLN A 346 6.00 -8.75 -26.30
CA GLN A 346 7.28 -8.28 -25.77
C GLN A 346 7.99 -7.36 -26.77
N ASN A 347 7.69 -6.05 -26.71
CA ASN A 347 8.69 -5.05 -27.10
C ASN A 347 9.55 -4.71 -25.90
N GLU A 348 10.88 -4.81 -26.03
CA GLU A 348 11.80 -4.45 -24.95
C GLU A 348 11.56 -2.99 -24.50
N PRO A 349 11.49 -2.72 -23.19
CA PRO A 349 11.24 -1.38 -22.67
C PRO A 349 12.36 -0.42 -23.11
N VAL A 350 11.97 0.67 -23.78
CA VAL A 350 12.89 1.74 -24.17
C VAL A 350 13.54 2.32 -22.92
N GLN A 351 14.88 2.36 -22.90
CA GLN A 351 15.64 2.82 -21.74
C GLN A 351 15.26 4.26 -21.36
N GLY A 352 14.71 4.44 -20.15
CA GLY A 352 14.32 5.75 -19.61
C GLY A 352 12.84 6.12 -19.77
N VAL A 353 12.03 5.28 -20.42
CA VAL A 353 10.56 5.44 -20.46
C VAL A 353 9.93 4.51 -19.43
N PHE A 354 9.17 5.07 -18.50
CA PHE A 354 8.57 4.32 -17.38
C PHE A 354 7.05 4.17 -17.47
N LEU A 355 6.40 4.99 -18.30
CA LEU A 355 4.96 4.96 -18.57
C LEU A 355 4.74 4.58 -20.04
N THR A 356 3.75 3.72 -20.30
CA THR A 356 3.18 3.60 -21.66
C THR A 356 2.38 4.87 -22.01
N ASP A 357 2.07 5.09 -23.28
CA ASP A 357 1.25 6.24 -23.70
C ASP A 357 -0.12 6.25 -23.00
N ALA A 358 -0.75 5.06 -22.86
CA ALA A 358 -2.02 4.91 -22.15
C ALA A 358 -1.89 5.22 -20.64
N GLU A 359 -0.78 4.82 -20.02
CA GLU A 359 -0.50 5.14 -18.61
C GLU A 359 -0.24 6.62 -18.40
N ASP A 360 0.48 7.27 -19.33
CA ASP A 360 0.77 8.71 -19.29
C ASP A 360 -0.52 9.54 -19.47
N ASP A 361 -1.39 9.16 -20.40
CA ASP A 361 -2.69 9.82 -20.58
C ASP A 361 -3.62 9.63 -19.38
N LEU A 362 -3.64 8.42 -18.79
CA LEU A 362 -4.36 8.17 -17.56
C LEU A 362 -3.80 9.04 -16.40
N ALA A 363 -2.48 9.14 -16.28
CA ALA A 363 -1.85 9.98 -15.27
C ALA A 363 -2.21 11.46 -15.46
N LYS A 364 -2.17 11.99 -16.68
CA LYS A 364 -2.61 13.35 -17.01
C LYS A 364 -4.08 13.57 -16.62
N ASN A 365 -4.97 12.63 -16.93
CA ASN A 365 -6.38 12.72 -16.58
C ASN A 365 -6.60 12.76 -15.06
N VAL A 366 -5.89 11.91 -14.32
CA VAL A 366 -5.93 11.90 -12.84
C VAL A 366 -5.45 13.24 -12.28
N VAL A 367 -4.32 13.76 -12.78
CA VAL A 367 -3.75 15.04 -12.30
C VAL A 367 -4.68 16.21 -12.63
N ASN A 368 -5.22 16.26 -13.84
CA ASN A 368 -6.15 17.32 -14.26
C ASN A 368 -7.44 17.30 -13.44
N ALA A 369 -7.99 16.13 -13.16
CA ALA A 369 -9.15 15.99 -12.28
C ALA A 369 -8.81 16.46 -10.86
N PHE A 370 -7.65 16.07 -10.32
CA PHE A 370 -7.21 16.49 -8.99
C PHE A 370 -7.07 18.00 -8.86
N VAL A 371 -6.38 18.64 -9.80
CA VAL A 371 -6.15 20.09 -9.80
C VAL A 371 -7.46 20.89 -9.88
N ARG A 372 -8.46 20.38 -10.61
CA ARG A 372 -9.78 21.03 -10.72
C ARG A 372 -10.64 20.86 -9.48
N SER A 373 -10.52 19.72 -8.80
CA SER A 373 -11.46 19.29 -7.77
C SER A 373 -10.97 19.47 -6.33
N ILE A 374 -9.66 19.63 -6.11
CA ILE A 374 -9.06 19.63 -4.77
C ILE A 374 -8.44 20.99 -4.44
N ASP A 375 -8.77 21.51 -3.26
CA ASP A 375 -8.14 22.72 -2.70
C ASP A 375 -6.75 22.39 -2.14
N LEU A 376 -5.77 22.30 -3.04
CA LEU A 376 -4.37 21.98 -2.70
C LEU A 376 -3.77 23.03 -1.75
N THR A 377 -4.04 24.31 -1.98
CA THR A 377 -3.49 25.41 -1.16
C THR A 377 -3.89 25.25 0.30
N LYS A 378 -5.18 24.98 0.55
CA LYS A 378 -5.69 24.79 1.91
C LYS A 378 -5.22 23.49 2.53
N LEU A 379 -5.13 22.42 1.74
CA LEU A 379 -4.57 21.14 2.17
C LEU A 379 -3.13 21.31 2.68
N LEU A 380 -2.27 21.99 1.92
CA LEU A 380 -0.89 22.25 2.33
C LEU A 380 -0.81 23.13 3.58
N ALA A 381 -1.61 24.21 3.65
CA ALA A 381 -1.63 25.10 4.80
C ALA A 381 -2.09 24.40 6.10
N ASP A 382 -3.14 23.59 6.03
CA ASP A 382 -3.63 22.82 7.19
C ASP A 382 -2.60 21.76 7.61
N ALA A 383 -1.92 21.11 6.65
CA ALA A 383 -0.88 20.13 6.95
C ALA A 383 0.33 20.79 7.64
N GLU A 384 0.80 21.93 7.14
CA GLU A 384 1.90 22.70 7.74
C GLU A 384 1.56 23.14 9.17
N ALA A 385 0.32 23.58 9.41
CA ALA A 385 -0.13 24.02 10.72
C ALA A 385 -0.19 22.89 11.76
N ASN A 386 -0.29 21.63 11.33
CA ASN A 386 -0.49 20.47 12.20
C ASN A 386 0.68 19.48 12.20
N GLN A 387 1.74 19.73 11.43
CA GLN A 387 2.94 18.90 11.43
C GLN A 387 3.85 19.19 12.65
N GLY A 388 4.39 18.14 13.27
CA GLY A 388 5.48 18.27 14.25
C GLY A 388 5.07 18.78 15.64
N GLY A 389 3.86 18.46 16.09
CA GLY A 389 3.49 18.53 17.51
C GLY A 389 3.57 19.91 18.19
N LYS A 390 3.70 21.02 17.46
CA LYS A 390 3.69 22.36 18.03
C LYS A 390 2.31 22.65 18.62
N LYS A 391 2.11 22.27 19.88
CA LYS A 391 1.07 22.84 20.75
C LYS A 391 1.29 24.35 20.77
N LYS A 392 0.52 25.11 19.99
CA LYS A 392 0.24 26.50 20.34
C LYS A 392 -0.50 26.45 21.66
N ALA A 393 0.25 26.58 22.75
CA ALA A 393 -0.31 26.88 24.05
C ALA A 393 -0.99 28.24 23.95
N THR A 394 -2.29 28.26 23.67
CA THR A 394 -3.15 29.39 23.99
C THR A 394 -3.37 29.38 25.50
N GLY A 395 -2.34 29.83 26.22
CA GLY A 395 -2.31 29.99 27.67
C GLY A 395 -1.70 31.34 28.01
N GLY A 396 -2.46 32.41 27.76
CA GLY A 396 -2.10 33.77 28.13
C GLY A 396 -3.21 34.38 28.98
N ALA A 397 -3.31 33.93 30.23
CA ALA A 397 -4.09 34.64 31.25
C ALA A 397 -3.36 35.96 31.55
N THR A 398 -3.89 37.07 31.03
CA THR A 398 -3.57 38.40 31.54
C THR A 398 -4.78 38.90 32.31
N LYS A 399 -4.62 38.97 33.64
CA LYS A 399 -5.45 39.79 34.50
C LYS A 399 -5.18 41.25 34.15
N SER A 400 -6.23 41.99 33.81
CA SER A 400 -6.26 43.44 33.99
C SER A 400 -7.69 43.84 34.36
N ASP A 401 -7.84 44.34 35.58
CA ASP A 401 -9.03 45.03 36.07
C ASP A 401 -9.31 46.28 35.23
N ALA A 402 -10.57 46.49 34.82
CA ALA A 402 -11.23 47.79 34.85
C ALA A 402 -12.69 47.74 34.35
N ALA A 403 -13.57 48.24 35.22
CA ALA A 403 -14.78 49.02 34.98
C ALA A 403 -15.98 48.42 34.22
N ALA A 404 -17.11 48.44 34.94
CA ALA A 404 -18.44 47.99 34.55
C ALA A 404 -19.10 48.83 33.44
N ALA A 405 -19.78 48.14 32.52
CA ALA A 405 -20.95 48.65 31.81
C ALA A 405 -21.93 47.49 31.54
N LYS A 406 -23.17 47.62 32.04
CA LYS A 406 -24.26 46.64 31.88
C LYS A 406 -24.77 46.57 30.44
N PRO A 407 -25.17 45.38 29.94
CA PRO A 407 -26.25 45.27 28.97
C PRO A 407 -27.44 44.42 29.48
N LYS A 408 -28.63 44.79 28.97
CA LYS A 408 -29.99 44.28 29.25
C LYS A 408 -30.21 42.80 28.87
N PRO A 409 -31.26 42.13 29.42
CA PRO A 409 -31.36 40.67 29.41
C PRO A 409 -31.83 40.13 28.06
N LYS A 410 -31.18 39.08 27.56
CA LYS A 410 -31.69 38.22 26.49
C LYS A 410 -32.03 36.84 27.06
N LYS A 411 -33.19 36.34 26.63
CA LYS A 411 -33.95 35.17 27.15
C LYS A 411 -33.10 33.89 27.28
N ALA A 412 -33.29 33.18 28.39
CA ALA A 412 -32.74 31.85 28.62
C ALA A 412 -33.29 30.84 27.61
N LYS A 413 -32.41 30.15 26.88
CA LYS A 413 -32.75 28.93 26.13
C LYS A 413 -32.59 27.73 27.07
N LYS A 414 -33.64 26.90 27.15
CA LYS A 414 -33.74 25.67 27.95
C LYS A 414 -32.52 24.77 27.76
N ALA A 415 -31.83 24.46 28.86
CA ALA A 415 -31.01 23.26 28.96
C ALA A 415 -31.95 22.05 28.91
N ARG A 416 -31.74 21.12 27.96
CA ARG A 416 -32.31 19.78 28.07
C ARG A 416 -31.38 18.98 28.97
N ASN A 417 -31.83 18.66 30.17
CA ASN A 417 -31.20 17.62 30.99
C ASN A 417 -31.28 16.32 30.21
N PHE A 418 -30.13 15.68 30.01
CA PHE A 418 -30.03 14.34 29.48
C PHE A 418 -29.95 13.41 30.70
N ASP A 419 -31.09 12.91 31.15
CA ASP A 419 -31.14 11.89 32.20
C ASP A 419 -30.87 10.53 31.57
N ILE A 420 -29.83 9.86 32.05
CA ILE A 420 -29.50 8.47 31.67
C ILE A 420 -30.48 7.55 32.41
N PRO A 421 -31.32 6.74 31.73
CA PRO A 421 -32.21 5.81 32.42
C PRO A 421 -31.39 4.68 33.06
N THR A 422 -31.36 4.63 34.40
CA THR A 422 -30.82 3.51 35.18
C THR A 422 -31.93 2.49 35.45
N SER A 423 -32.36 1.76 34.43
CA SER A 423 -33.14 0.52 34.61
C SER A 423 -33.11 -0.31 33.33
N PHE A 424 -32.54 -1.52 33.42
CA PHE A 424 -32.66 -2.54 32.39
C PHE A 424 -34.10 -3.09 32.41
N GLU A 425 -34.92 -2.70 31.45
CA GLU A 425 -36.11 -3.49 31.09
C GLU A 425 -35.66 -4.61 30.14
N VAL A 426 -35.84 -5.86 30.58
CA VAL A 426 -35.63 -7.04 29.76
C VAL A 426 -36.74 -7.08 28.71
N MET A 427 -36.41 -6.79 27.46
CA MET A 427 -37.32 -6.94 26.34
C MET A 427 -37.33 -8.43 25.96
N GLU A 428 -38.41 -9.16 26.29
CA GLU A 428 -38.61 -10.52 25.81
C GLU A 428 -38.87 -10.50 24.29
N LEU A 429 -38.09 -11.31 23.56
CA LEU A 429 -38.27 -11.50 22.12
C LEU A 429 -39.57 -12.28 21.86
N PRO A 430 -40.42 -11.87 20.91
CA PRO A 430 -41.61 -12.64 20.57
C PRO A 430 -41.24 -13.98 19.93
N ALA A 431 -41.98 -15.03 20.29
CA ALA A 431 -41.84 -16.36 19.70
C ALA A 431 -42.19 -16.31 18.20
N PHE A 432 -41.35 -16.94 17.37
CA PHE A 432 -41.62 -17.11 15.94
C PHE A 432 -42.70 -18.17 15.75
N ASP A 433 -43.91 -17.75 15.41
CA ASP A 433 -44.95 -18.64 14.89
C ASP A 433 -44.62 -19.05 13.44
N VAL A 434 -44.73 -20.35 13.19
CA VAL A 434 -44.54 -21.00 11.90
C VAL A 434 -45.65 -20.57 10.94
N VAL A 435 -45.29 -19.88 9.86
CA VAL A 435 -46.22 -19.54 8.77
C VAL A 435 -46.30 -20.71 7.79
N PRO A 436 -47.49 -21.26 7.48
CA PRO A 436 -47.64 -22.34 6.51
C PRO A 436 -47.52 -21.81 5.07
N VAL A 437 -46.82 -22.57 4.24
CA VAL A 437 -46.67 -22.34 2.79
C VAL A 437 -48.03 -22.51 2.09
N PRO A 438 -48.53 -21.53 1.31
CA PRO A 438 -49.70 -21.74 0.48
C PRO A 438 -49.30 -22.34 -0.87
N THR A 439 -49.78 -23.56 -1.11
CA THR A 439 -49.89 -24.20 -2.43
C THR A 439 -51.08 -23.63 -3.20
N SER A 440 -50.84 -22.87 -4.27
CA SER A 440 -51.71 -22.84 -5.47
C SER A 440 -51.13 -21.95 -6.57
N LEU A 441 -50.96 -22.53 -7.76
CA LEU A 441 -50.82 -21.84 -9.05
C LEU A 441 -52.15 -21.15 -9.43
N GLU A 442 -52.11 -19.90 -9.89
CA GLU A 442 -52.72 -19.45 -11.17
C GLU A 442 -52.47 -17.94 -11.46
N THR A 443 -51.72 -17.72 -12.56
CA THR A 443 -51.87 -16.78 -13.71
C THR A 443 -52.01 -15.24 -13.60
N MET A 444 -51.38 -14.61 -14.62
CA MET A 444 -51.50 -13.24 -15.18
C MET A 444 -50.66 -12.11 -14.52
N GLU A 445 -49.92 -11.24 -15.22
CA GLU A 445 -49.60 -11.04 -16.64
C GLU A 445 -48.31 -10.19 -16.72
N ILE A 446 -47.43 -10.48 -17.69
CA ILE A 446 -46.19 -9.76 -17.98
C ILE A 446 -46.43 -8.83 -19.17
N PRO A 447 -46.14 -7.51 -19.08
CA PRO A 447 -45.88 -6.71 -20.26
C PRO A 447 -44.40 -6.82 -20.66
N THR A 448 -44.23 -7.26 -21.89
CA THR A 448 -43.01 -7.35 -22.69
C THR A 448 -42.30 -6.01 -22.92
N SER A 449 -40.98 -5.95 -22.72
CA SER A 449 -40.00 -5.68 -23.81
C SER A 449 -38.57 -5.62 -23.24
N LEU A 450 -37.67 -6.30 -23.95
CA LEU A 450 -36.24 -6.47 -23.68
C LEU A 450 -35.47 -5.13 -23.74
N GLU A 451 -34.45 -4.99 -22.90
CA GLU A 451 -33.08 -4.77 -23.40
C GLU A 451 -32.05 -5.53 -22.55
N THR A 452 -31.04 -6.01 -23.25
CA THR A 452 -30.13 -7.11 -22.95
C THR A 452 -28.92 -6.61 -22.15
N MET A 453 -28.62 -7.23 -21.00
CA MET A 453 -27.27 -7.15 -20.41
C MET A 453 -26.75 -8.55 -20.10
N ALA A 454 -25.71 -8.92 -20.84
CA ALA A 454 -24.93 -10.12 -20.62
C ALA A 454 -24.09 -9.97 -19.34
N ILE A 455 -24.30 -10.90 -18.39
CA ILE A 455 -23.45 -11.07 -17.21
C ILE A 455 -22.37 -12.09 -17.58
N PRO A 456 -21.07 -11.77 -17.46
CA PRO A 456 -20.00 -12.74 -17.67
C PRO A 456 -19.98 -13.79 -16.56
N THR A 457 -19.96 -15.05 -16.99
CA THR A 457 -19.77 -16.25 -16.21
C THR A 457 -18.34 -16.36 -15.68
N SER A 458 -18.17 -16.48 -14.36
CA SER A 458 -17.37 -17.52 -13.67
C SER A 458 -16.82 -17.02 -12.33
N PHE A 459 -17.42 -17.46 -11.22
CA PHE A 459 -16.69 -17.66 -9.97
C PHE A 459 -17.05 -19.04 -9.43
N GLU A 460 -16.03 -19.89 -9.29
CA GLU A 460 -16.11 -21.20 -8.66
C GLU A 460 -16.49 -21.05 -7.18
N THR A 461 -17.60 -21.68 -6.80
CA THR A 461 -18.10 -21.70 -5.43
C THR A 461 -17.38 -22.80 -4.64
N MET A 462 -16.65 -22.42 -3.59
CA MET A 462 -16.21 -23.35 -2.55
C MET A 462 -17.42 -23.98 -1.86
N ALA A 463 -17.52 -25.31 -1.90
CA ALA A 463 -18.53 -26.07 -1.18
C ALA A 463 -18.16 -26.19 0.31
N ILE A 464 -19.05 -25.74 1.19
CA ILE A 464 -19.06 -26.04 2.61
C ILE A 464 -20.03 -27.22 2.81
N PRO A 465 -19.62 -28.36 3.40
CA PRO A 465 -20.56 -29.43 3.70
C PRO A 465 -21.19 -29.18 5.07
N THR A 466 -22.49 -28.90 5.08
CA THR A 466 -23.34 -28.96 6.28
C THR A 466 -24.51 -29.89 6.00
N SER A 467 -24.44 -31.12 6.48
CA SER A 467 -25.63 -31.90 6.81
C SER A 467 -25.28 -32.89 7.92
N SER A 468 -25.52 -32.46 9.15
CA SER A 468 -25.87 -33.34 10.25
C SER A 468 -27.32 -33.79 10.04
N GLU A 469 -27.59 -35.09 10.02
CA GLU A 469 -28.79 -35.76 10.56
C GLU A 469 -28.66 -37.27 10.25
N THR A 470 -28.32 -38.09 11.23
CA THR A 470 -29.21 -38.83 12.17
C THR A 470 -29.55 -40.22 11.63
N MET A 471 -29.14 -41.22 12.41
CA MET A 471 -29.32 -42.66 12.17
C MET A 471 -30.80 -43.07 12.08
N ALA A 472 -31.10 -43.94 11.11
CA ALA A 472 -32.18 -44.92 11.20
C ALA A 472 -31.90 -46.14 10.31
N ILE A 473 -31.73 -47.30 10.95
CA ILE A 473 -31.85 -48.69 10.44
C ILE A 473 -32.55 -49.46 11.58
N PRO A 474 -33.35 -50.53 11.39
CA PRO A 474 -33.80 -51.22 10.17
C PRO A 474 -35.33 -51.46 10.13
N THR A 475 -35.85 -51.89 8.97
CA THR A 475 -36.87 -52.96 8.92
C THR A 475 -36.72 -53.80 7.66
N SER A 476 -36.79 -55.11 7.89
CA SER A 476 -36.73 -56.29 7.02
C SER A 476 -37.57 -56.27 5.73
N LEU A 477 -37.06 -56.85 4.64
CA LEU A 477 -37.46 -58.19 4.16
C LEU A 477 -36.62 -58.65 2.96
N GLU A 478 -36.48 -59.97 2.91
CA GLU A 478 -35.57 -60.81 2.14
C GLU A 478 -35.73 -60.72 0.61
N THR A 479 -34.63 -60.90 -0.12
CA THR A 479 -34.46 -62.08 -0.99
C THR A 479 -33.01 -62.23 -1.44
N MET A 480 -32.41 -63.37 -1.09
CA MET A 480 -31.17 -63.90 -1.65
C MET A 480 -31.38 -64.29 -3.11
N GLU A 481 -30.47 -63.92 -4.00
CA GLU A 481 -29.94 -64.82 -5.05
C GLU A 481 -28.47 -64.44 -5.37
N ILE A 482 -27.59 -65.44 -5.33
CA ILE A 482 -26.19 -65.50 -5.80
C ILE A 482 -26.06 -66.93 -6.39
N PRO A 483 -25.13 -67.30 -7.31
CA PRO A 483 -24.42 -66.58 -8.39
C PRO A 483 -24.51 -67.35 -9.74
N THR A 484 -24.16 -66.70 -10.85
CA THR A 484 -23.47 -67.32 -12.01
C THR A 484 -22.72 -66.20 -12.73
N SER A 485 -21.54 -66.30 -13.33
CA SER A 485 -20.45 -67.27 -13.42
C SER A 485 -19.27 -66.48 -14.00
N PHE A 486 -18.05 -66.92 -13.72
CA PHE A 486 -16.84 -66.43 -14.41
C PHE A 486 -16.96 -66.64 -15.92
N ASP A 487 -16.50 -65.68 -16.72
CA ASP A 487 -15.64 -66.00 -17.84
C ASP A 487 -14.71 -64.85 -18.20
N THR A 488 -13.57 -65.25 -18.75
CA THR A 488 -12.30 -64.53 -18.78
C THR A 488 -12.00 -64.06 -20.22
N VAL A 489 -11.21 -62.98 -20.33
CA VAL A 489 -10.05 -62.84 -21.26
C VAL A 489 -10.25 -62.31 -22.70
N LEU A 490 -9.37 -61.34 -23.03
CA LEU A 490 -8.87 -60.84 -24.34
C LEU A 490 -9.84 -59.96 -25.16
N ILE A 491 -9.50 -58.76 -25.66
CA ILE A 491 -8.23 -58.05 -25.95
C ILE A 491 -8.40 -56.58 -25.55
#